data_AF-A0A929H0P2-F1
#
_entry.id   AF-A0A929H0P2-F1
#
_cell.length_a   1.000
_cell.length_b   1.000
_cell.length_c   1.000
_cell.angle_alpha   90.00
_cell.angle_beta   90.00
_cell.angle_gamma   90.00
#
_symmetry.space_group_name_H-M   'P 1'
#
loop_
_entity.id
_entity.type
_entity.pdbx_description
1 polymer ?
#
loop_
_entity_poly.entity_id
_entity_poly.type
_entity_poly.pdbx_seq_one_letter_code
_entity_poly.pdbx_strand_id
1 'polypeptide(L)'
;FKAVVLASADGLPIAIASTDYDSDVMAAVVAMLQKVGSEAQQQLGMAEMDEVIIRSRDRIRLVCRHIVAGGQNLILIVIVPPDRYYRRVTNRAIRQIRQLLS
;
A
#
# COMPACT_ATOMS: atom_id res chain seq x y z
N PHE A 1 -5.58 7.15 9.72
CA PHE A 1 -4.69 7.32 8.56
C PHE A 1 -5.01 8.67 7.94
N LYS A 2 -4.09 9.31 7.20
CA LYS A 2 -4.41 10.50 6.40
C LYS A 2 -4.96 10.13 5.02
N ALA A 3 -4.50 9.01 4.48
CA ALA A 3 -5.07 8.38 3.29
C ALA A 3 -4.89 6.86 3.35
N VAL A 4 -5.78 6.15 2.68
CA VAL A 4 -5.75 4.72 2.42
C VAL A 4 -6.16 4.49 0.97
N VAL A 5 -5.37 3.74 0.23
CA VAL A 5 -5.66 3.33 -1.14
C VAL A 5 -5.55 1.82 -1.26
N LEU A 6 -6.58 1.20 -1.83
CA LEU A 6 -6.51 -0.15 -2.34
C LEU A 6 -6.36 -0.06 -3.85
N ALA A 7 -5.36 -0.73 -4.42
CA ALA A 7 -5.08 -0.72 -5.85
C ALA A 7 -4.87 -2.14 -6.39
N SER A 8 -5.01 -2.29 -7.70
CA SER A 8 -4.63 -3.52 -8.41
C SER A 8 -3.11 -3.69 -8.47
N ALA A 9 -2.66 -4.86 -8.92
CA ALA A 9 -1.25 -5.13 -9.22
C ALA A 9 -0.65 -4.24 -10.33
N ASP A 10 -1.49 -3.58 -11.14
CA ASP A 10 -1.07 -2.62 -12.17
C ASP A 10 -1.10 -1.16 -11.68
N GLY A 11 -1.48 -0.95 -10.41
CA GLY A 11 -1.37 0.34 -9.75
C GLY A 11 -2.59 1.21 -9.94
N LEU A 12 -3.66 0.63 -10.48
CA LEU A 12 -4.93 1.30 -10.67
C LEU A 12 -5.68 1.34 -9.34
N PRO A 13 -6.07 2.53 -8.83
CA PRO A 13 -6.86 2.63 -7.62
C PRO A 13 -8.22 1.94 -7.78
N ILE A 14 -8.54 1.03 -6.85
CA ILE A 14 -9.84 0.37 -6.71
C ILE A 14 -10.70 1.15 -5.71
N ALA A 15 -10.10 1.61 -4.63
CA ALA A 15 -10.77 2.41 -3.60
C ALA A 15 -9.80 3.39 -2.95
N ILE A 16 -10.28 4.60 -2.65
CA ILE A 16 -9.52 5.66 -1.98
C ILE A 16 -10.35 6.18 -0.81
N ALA A 17 -9.75 6.21 0.38
CA ALA A 17 -10.27 6.89 1.55
C ALA A 17 -9.23 7.92 2.02
N SER A 18 -9.47 9.19 1.74
CA SER A 18 -8.56 10.30 2.00
C SER A 18 -9.34 11.51 2.49
N THR A 19 -8.78 12.24 3.46
CA THR A 19 -9.31 13.54 3.91
C THR A 19 -8.50 14.71 3.38
N ASP A 20 -7.22 14.48 3.06
CA ASP A 20 -6.21 15.53 2.91
C ASP A 20 -5.51 15.51 1.53
N TYR A 21 -5.78 14.49 0.71
CA TYR A 21 -5.11 14.29 -0.57
C TYR A 21 -6.09 13.97 -1.69
N ASP A 22 -5.86 14.59 -2.85
CA ASP A 22 -6.58 14.32 -4.09
C ASP A 22 -6.25 12.92 -4.65
N SER A 23 -7.18 12.35 -5.43
CA SER A 23 -7.04 11.03 -6.06
C SER A 23 -5.83 10.94 -6.98
N ASP A 24 -5.50 12.02 -7.70
CA ASP A 24 -4.39 12.03 -8.65
C ASP A 24 -3.04 11.91 -7.94
N VAL A 25 -2.89 12.60 -6.79
CA VAL A 25 -1.69 12.50 -5.95
C VAL A 25 -1.56 11.08 -5.41
N MET A 26 -2.67 10.47 -4.98
CA MET A 26 -2.65 9.09 -4.49
C MET A 26 -2.31 8.08 -5.59
N ALA A 27 -2.81 8.27 -6.81
CA ALA A 27 -2.47 7.43 -7.96
C ALA A 27 -0.98 7.51 -8.32
N ALA A 28 -0.40 8.73 -8.30
CA ALA A 28 1.04 8.90 -8.52
C ALA A 28 1.88 8.18 -7.47
N VAL A 29 1.45 8.23 -6.20
CA VAL A 29 2.10 7.51 -5.10
C VAL A 29 2.02 5.99 -5.30
N VAL A 30 0.89 5.46 -5.79
CA VAL A 30 0.75 4.04 -6.12
C VAL A 30 1.76 3.64 -7.19
N ALA A 31 1.79 4.36 -8.32
CA ALA A 31 2.70 4.08 -9.42
C ALA A 31 4.17 4.11 -9.00
N MET A 32 4.56 5.07 -8.16
CA MET A 32 5.91 5.16 -7.61
C MET A 32 6.27 3.92 -6.77
N LEU A 33 5.39 3.51 -5.84
CA LEU A 33 5.66 2.37 -4.97
C LEU A 33 5.70 1.04 -5.72
N GLN A 34 4.87 0.90 -6.75
CA GLN A 34 4.92 -0.26 -7.63
C GLN A 34 6.23 -0.35 -8.40
N LYS A 35 6.70 0.77 -8.94
CA LYS A 35 7.98 0.83 -9.64
C LYS A 35 9.12 0.38 -8.71
N VAL A 36 9.12 0.88 -7.47
CA VAL A 36 10.11 0.46 -6.45
C VAL A 36 10.03 -1.04 -6.17
N GLY A 37 8.82 -1.61 -6.02
CA GLY A 37 8.67 -3.04 -5.77
C GLY A 37 9.15 -3.90 -6.95
N SER A 38 8.81 -3.50 -8.17
CA SER A 38 9.24 -4.16 -9.41
C SER A 38 10.76 -4.10 -9.59
N GLU A 39 11.37 -2.94 -9.37
CA GLU A 39 12.83 -2.78 -9.45
C GLU A 39 13.55 -3.57 -8.36
N ALA A 40 13.02 -3.63 -7.14
CA ALA A 40 13.61 -4.45 -6.08
C ALA A 40 13.60 -5.95 -6.43
N GLN A 41 12.52 -6.44 -7.05
CA GLN A 41 12.47 -7.82 -7.53
C GLN A 41 13.47 -8.06 -8.68
N GLN A 42 13.46 -7.20 -9.70
CA GLN A 42 14.24 -7.38 -10.92
C GLN A 42 15.74 -7.16 -10.71
N GLN A 43 16.11 -6.12 -9.95
CA GLN A 43 17.50 -5.67 -9.83
C GLN A 43 18.21 -6.24 -8.60
N LEU A 44 17.47 -6.48 -7.52
CA LEU A 44 18.04 -6.98 -6.27
C LEU A 44 17.78 -8.48 -6.06
N GLY A 45 17.03 -9.13 -6.96
CA GLY A 45 16.68 -10.55 -6.85
C GLY A 45 15.79 -10.85 -5.63
N MET A 46 15.08 -9.86 -5.11
CA MET A 46 14.19 -10.05 -3.97
C MET A 46 12.95 -10.83 -4.39
N ALA A 47 12.39 -11.60 -3.46
CA ALA A 47 11.07 -12.17 -3.62
C ALA A 47 10.00 -11.06 -3.71
N GLU A 48 8.75 -11.43 -4.02
CA GLU A 48 7.64 -10.48 -4.02
C GLU A 48 7.57 -9.72 -2.67
N MET A 49 7.44 -8.40 -2.77
CA MET A 49 7.52 -7.49 -1.63
C MET A 49 6.31 -7.66 -0.70
N ASP A 50 6.50 -8.11 0.55
CA ASP A 50 5.41 -8.07 1.55
C ASP A 50 5.08 -6.63 1.99
N GLU A 51 6.11 -5.79 2.15
CA GLU A 51 5.96 -4.44 2.71
C GLU A 51 7.06 -3.47 2.25
N VAL A 52 6.68 -2.26 1.84
CA VAL A 52 7.58 -1.11 1.62
C VAL A 52 7.19 0.01 2.57
N ILE A 53 8.18 0.66 3.20
CA ILE A 53 7.94 1.77 4.13
C ILE A 53 8.86 2.94 3.78
N ILE A 54 8.27 4.06 3.40
CA ILE A 54 8.99 5.34 3.28
C ILE A 54 8.71 6.15 4.54
N ARG A 55 9.78 6.57 5.22
CA ARG A 55 9.70 7.39 6.44
C ARG A 55 10.22 8.79 6.15
N SER A 56 9.42 9.80 6.43
CA SER A 56 9.85 11.19 6.38
C SER A 56 10.40 11.66 7.73
N ARG A 57 11.15 12.76 7.73
CA ARG A 57 11.73 13.39 8.95
C ARG A 57 10.65 13.90 9.91
N ASP A 58 9.49 14.27 9.37
CA ASP A 58 8.30 14.63 10.15
C ASP A 58 7.58 13.41 10.78
N ARG A 59 8.16 12.21 10.66
CA ARG A 59 7.65 10.92 11.15
C ARG A 59 6.37 10.44 10.46
N ILE A 60 5.92 11.08 9.38
CA ILE A 60 4.92 10.49 8.49
C ILE A 60 5.51 9.24 7.84
N ARG A 61 4.68 8.21 7.71
CA ARG A 61 5.05 6.97 7.01
C ARG A 61 4.10 6.71 5.86
N LEU A 62 4.66 6.47 4.70
CA LEU A 62 3.95 5.84 3.60
C LEU A 62 4.25 4.34 3.66
N VAL A 63 3.22 3.52 3.80
CA VAL A 63 3.35 2.07 3.89
C VAL A 63 2.61 1.44 2.73
N CYS A 64 3.29 0.55 2.01
CA CYS A 64 2.74 -0.29 0.95
C CYS A 64 2.73 -1.74 1.43
N ARG A 65 1.63 -2.46 1.23
CA ARG A 65 1.47 -3.87 1.61
C ARG A 65 0.90 -4.65 0.43
N HIS A 66 1.56 -5.73 0.01
CA HIS A 66 1.00 -6.64 -0.98
C HIS A 66 -0.03 -7.57 -0.33
N ILE A 67 -1.09 -7.85 -1.08
CA ILE A 67 -2.17 -8.74 -0.70
C ILE A 67 -2.44 -9.69 -1.86
N VAL A 68 -2.14 -10.96 -1.65
CA VAL A 68 -2.62 -12.05 -2.51
C VAL A 68 -3.92 -12.59 -1.91
N ALA A 69 -5.01 -12.57 -2.67
CA ALA A 69 -6.34 -13.06 -2.27
C ALA A 69 -7.17 -13.46 -3.50
N GLY A 70 -7.79 -14.64 -3.51
CA GLY A 70 -8.72 -15.03 -4.60
C GLY A 70 -8.10 -15.07 -6.00
N GLY A 71 -6.79 -15.34 -6.11
CA GLY A 71 -6.05 -15.25 -7.38
C GLY A 71 -5.79 -13.81 -7.87
N GLN A 72 -6.17 -12.79 -7.09
CA GLN A 72 -5.90 -11.38 -7.34
C GLN A 72 -4.69 -10.92 -6.53
N ASN A 73 -3.84 -10.11 -7.18
CA ASN A 73 -2.77 -9.37 -6.54
C ASN A 73 -3.24 -7.93 -6.33
N LEU A 74 -3.27 -7.51 -5.08
CA LEU A 74 -3.72 -6.20 -4.64
C LEU A 74 -2.64 -5.52 -3.82
N ILE A 75 -2.71 -4.20 -3.76
CA ILE A 75 -1.78 -3.37 -3.02
C ILE A 75 -2.57 -2.45 -2.09
N LEU A 76 -2.25 -2.49 -0.81
CA LEU A 76 -2.79 -1.58 0.19
C LEU A 76 -1.73 -0.53 0.56
N ILE A 77 -2.03 0.73 0.27
CA ILE A 77 -1.18 1.87 0.55
C ILE A 77 -1.82 2.70 1.64
N VAL A 78 -1.05 3.08 2.66
CA VAL A 78 -1.54 3.92 3.75
C VAL A 78 -0.56 5.02 4.10
N ILE A 79 -1.09 6.23 4.30
CA ILE A 79 -0.35 7.35 4.88
C ILE A 79 -0.64 7.40 6.39
N VAL A 80 0.38 7.09 7.17
CA VAL A 80 0.33 6.99 8.63
C VAL A 80 0.85 8.30 9.22
N PRO A 81 0.05 9.00 10.04
CA PRO A 81 0.54 10.18 10.75
C PRO A 81 1.59 9.81 11.81
N PRO A 82 2.30 10.81 12.37
CA PRO A 82 3.27 10.60 13.44
C PRO A 82 2.69 9.80 14.60
N ASP A 83 3.54 9.01 15.25
CA ASP A 83 3.24 8.32 16.51
C ASP A 83 2.01 7.37 16.52
N ARG A 84 1.50 6.97 15.34
CA ARG A 84 0.44 5.96 15.21
C ARG A 84 0.96 4.60 14.76
N TYR A 85 0.63 3.55 15.52
CA TYR A 85 0.85 2.17 15.06
C TYR A 85 -0.10 1.82 13.91
N TYR A 86 0.44 1.29 12.81
CA TYR A 86 -0.35 0.92 11.64
C TYR A 86 -0.51 -0.60 11.47
N ARG A 87 0.53 -1.38 11.81
CA ARG A 87 0.64 -2.80 11.47
C ARG A 87 -0.56 -3.63 11.92
N ARG A 88 -1.08 -3.40 13.12
CA ARG A 88 -2.28 -4.14 13.63
C ARG A 88 -3.53 -3.83 12.80
N VAL A 89 -3.71 -2.58 12.41
CA VAL A 89 -4.91 -2.13 11.68
C VAL A 89 -4.82 -2.57 10.22
N THR A 90 -3.66 -2.43 9.58
CA THR A 90 -3.45 -2.92 8.21
C THR A 90 -3.57 -4.44 8.15
N ASN A 91 -3.02 -5.20 9.11
CA ASN A 91 -3.19 -6.65 9.15
C ASN A 91 -4.66 -7.07 9.32
N ARG A 92 -5.46 -6.30 10.09
CA ARG A 92 -6.90 -6.54 10.18
C ARG A 92 -7.59 -6.31 8.84
N ALA A 93 -7.31 -5.19 8.18
CA ALA A 93 -7.88 -4.87 6.88
C ALA A 93 -7.51 -5.93 5.83
N ILE A 94 -6.24 -6.33 5.75
CA ILE A 94 -5.76 -7.38 4.84
C ILE A 94 -6.49 -8.70 5.06
N ARG A 95 -6.71 -9.11 6.32
CA ARG A 95 -7.47 -10.33 6.62
C ARG A 95 -8.91 -10.23 6.18
N GLN A 96 -9.57 -9.10 6.37
CA GLN A 96 -10.95 -8.89 5.93
C GLN A 96 -11.05 -8.89 4.39
N ILE A 97 -10.12 -8.23 3.69
CA ILE A 97 -10.05 -8.26 2.23
C ILE A 97 -9.88 -9.70 1.74
N ARG A 98 -8.97 -10.47 2.34
CA ARG A 98 -8.77 -11.89 2.02
C ARG A 98 -10.04 -12.72 2.20
N GLN A 99 -10.82 -12.47 3.26
CA GLN A 99 -12.09 -13.17 3.53
C GLN A 99 -13.20 -12.81 2.54
N LEU A 100 -13.19 -11.59 1.99
CA LEU A 100 -14.18 -11.16 1.00
C LEU A 100 -13.88 -11.67 -0.41
N LEU A 101 -12.62 -11.99 -0.69
CA LEU A 101 -12.14 -12.42 -2.00
C LEU A 101 -11.78 -13.92 -2.06
N SER A 102 -11.90 -14.63 -0.93
CA SER A 102 -11.78 -16.10 -0.87
C SER A 102 -13.07 -16.76 -1.32
#